data_AF-A0A7Y9YCS0-F1
#
_entry.id   AF-A0A7Y9YCS0-F1
#
_cell.length_a   1.000
_cell.length_b   1.000
_cell.length_c   1.000
_cell.angle_alpha   90.00
_cell.angle_beta   90.00
_cell.angle_gamma   90.00
#
_symmetry.space_group_name_H-M   'P 1'
#
loop_
_entity.id
_entity.type
_entity.pdbx_description
1 polymer ?
#
loop_
_entity_poly.entity_id
_entity_poly.type
_entity_poly.pdbx_seq_one_letter_code
_entity_poly.pdbx_strand_id
1 'polypeptide(L)'
;MRTIPAATALLNAALLTTAVLTTSTPVPATAGGPADGTTRVVLRMPDCEGCTVQVVSALATDDPDEPRLWASLEKRVRDGKVAFPVPSTRTAGMQVLLDAPWEGHLGYRTTVVLRYAGQQPGEEMTVREARDRNRASSCFEGTSRDRVVLPVRTRPVQVQGVHERVRGTLAFAARAVPWLSPMDRAVDGVLGSQDLRVCR
;
A
#
# COMPACT_ATOMS: atom_id res chain seq x y z
N MET A 1 96.65 -7.02 12.35
CA MET A 1 96.19 -8.18 11.55
C MET A 1 94.84 -8.63 12.08
N ARG A 2 93.81 -8.70 11.21
CA ARG A 2 92.60 -9.58 11.28
C ARG A 2 91.65 -9.40 12.50
N THR A 3 90.31 -9.47 12.45
CA THR A 3 89.21 -9.53 11.46
C THR A 3 87.90 -9.46 12.30
N ILE A 4 86.81 -8.91 11.74
CA ILE A 4 85.42 -8.80 12.27
C ILE A 4 84.70 -10.18 12.13
N PRO A 5 83.73 -10.62 12.99
CA PRO A 5 82.25 -10.44 12.84
C PRO A 5 81.45 -10.48 14.19
N ALA A 6 80.11 -10.44 14.30
CA ALA A 6 78.97 -9.74 13.69
C ALA A 6 77.69 -10.20 14.46
N ALA A 7 76.64 -9.34 14.49
CA ALA A 7 75.20 -9.65 14.68
C ALA A 7 74.73 -10.14 16.08
N THR A 8 73.53 -9.82 16.60
CA THR A 8 72.26 -9.34 16.01
C THR A 8 71.38 -8.73 17.11
N ALA A 9 70.74 -7.59 16.84
CA ALA A 9 69.71 -6.99 17.69
C ALA A 9 68.33 -7.17 17.04
N LEU A 10 67.32 -7.54 17.83
CA LEU A 10 65.91 -7.50 17.45
C LEU A 10 65.13 -6.75 18.53
N LEU A 11 64.78 -5.48 18.27
CA LEU A 11 63.76 -4.74 19.01
C LEU A 11 62.50 -4.67 18.13
N ASN A 12 61.42 -5.30 18.58
CA ASN A 12 60.08 -5.10 18.05
C ASN A 12 59.47 -3.86 18.73
N ALA A 13 59.29 -2.77 17.99
CA ALA A 13 58.48 -1.62 18.40
C ALA A 13 57.11 -1.72 17.73
N ALA A 14 56.09 -2.04 18.53
CA ALA A 14 54.69 -2.03 18.09
C ALA A 14 54.18 -0.59 18.02
N LEU A 15 53.77 -0.15 16.81
CA LEU A 15 53.06 1.11 16.61
C LEU A 15 51.59 0.94 17.02
N LEU A 16 51.16 1.70 18.04
CA LEU A 16 49.76 1.89 18.40
C LEU A 16 49.17 3.03 17.55
N THR A 17 48.35 2.70 16.57
CA THR A 17 47.51 3.65 15.82
C THR A 17 46.19 3.86 16.57
N THR A 18 46.05 4.99 17.25
CA THR A 18 44.79 5.47 17.82
C THR A 18 43.84 5.93 16.72
N ALA A 19 42.80 5.15 16.44
CA ALA A 19 41.70 5.53 15.55
C ALA A 19 40.70 6.42 16.31
N VAL A 20 40.51 7.65 15.82
CA VAL A 20 39.50 8.59 16.31
C VAL A 20 38.15 8.20 15.69
N LEU A 21 37.24 7.65 16.50
CA LEU A 21 35.87 7.37 16.10
C LEU A 21 35.05 8.66 16.16
N THR A 22 34.78 9.28 15.02
CA THR A 22 33.78 10.34 14.90
C THR A 22 32.38 9.73 15.00
N THR A 23 31.72 9.90 16.14
CA THR A 23 30.30 9.56 16.32
C THR A 23 29.43 10.53 15.54
N SER A 24 28.92 10.11 14.39
CA SER A 24 27.89 10.85 13.65
C SER A 24 26.54 10.65 14.35
N THR A 25 26.03 11.67 15.03
CA THR A 25 24.64 11.69 15.51
C THR A 25 23.69 11.66 14.31
N PRO A 26 22.76 10.68 14.22
CA PRO A 26 21.75 10.69 13.16
C PRO A 26 20.81 11.88 13.37
N VAL A 27 20.76 12.76 12.37
CA VAL A 27 19.78 13.86 12.30
C VAL A 27 18.39 13.24 12.12
N PRO A 28 17.37 13.62 12.92
CA PRO A 28 16.01 13.18 12.68
C PRO A 28 15.58 13.65 11.29
N ALA A 29 15.15 12.71 10.44
CA ALA A 29 14.57 13.06 9.15
C ALA A 29 13.28 13.85 9.40
N THR A 30 13.32 15.15 9.13
CA THR A 30 12.13 15.98 9.03
C THR A 30 11.18 15.31 8.03
N ALA A 31 9.95 15.03 8.46
CA ALA A 31 8.89 14.56 7.58
C ALA A 31 8.67 15.62 6.50
N GLY A 32 9.27 15.43 5.33
CA GLY A 32 9.07 16.31 4.18
C GLY A 32 7.60 16.27 3.78
N GLY A 33 7.04 17.46 3.50
CA GLY A 33 5.76 17.59 2.81
C GLY A 33 5.76 16.78 1.50
N PRO A 34 4.59 16.53 0.90
CA PRO A 34 4.48 15.63 -0.24
C PRO A 34 5.43 16.11 -1.35
N ALA A 35 6.46 15.32 -1.64
CA ALA A 35 7.38 15.61 -2.73
C ALA A 35 6.56 15.76 -4.02
N ASP A 36 6.98 16.66 -4.92
CA ASP A 36 6.49 16.77 -6.31
C ASP A 36 6.79 15.52 -7.17
N GLY A 37 7.01 14.38 -6.52
CA GLY A 37 7.34 13.11 -7.10
C GLY A 37 6.12 12.26 -7.44
N THR A 38 6.44 11.09 -7.99
CA THR A 38 5.47 10.04 -8.31
C THR A 38 5.73 8.84 -7.41
N THR A 39 4.71 8.41 -6.69
CA THR A 39 4.70 7.13 -5.98
C THR A 39 4.33 6.02 -6.95
N ARG A 40 5.21 5.03 -7.08
CA ARG A 40 4.90 3.78 -7.78
C ARG A 40 4.07 2.88 -6.87
N VAL A 41 2.76 2.87 -7.09
CA VAL A 41 1.81 1.99 -6.41
C VAL A 41 1.78 0.65 -7.13
N VAL A 42 2.19 -0.42 -6.46
CA VAL A 42 2.18 -1.79 -7.01
C VAL A 42 1.15 -2.61 -6.24
N LEU A 43 0.15 -3.12 -6.93
CA LEU A 43 -0.84 -4.03 -6.38
C LEU A 43 -0.41 -5.45 -6.75
N ARG A 44 -0.19 -6.32 -5.76
CA ARG A 44 0.06 -7.75 -5.98
C ARG A 44 -1.25 -8.50 -5.78
N MET A 45 -1.78 -9.06 -6.87
CA MET A 45 -3.12 -9.63 -7.00
C MET A 45 -3.03 -10.99 -7.72
N PRO A 46 -2.33 -11.99 -7.16
CA PRO A 46 -2.15 -13.29 -7.84
C PRO A 46 -3.47 -14.01 -8.11
N ASP A 47 -4.50 -13.74 -7.29
CA ASP A 47 -5.82 -14.36 -7.39
C ASP A 47 -6.81 -13.54 -8.26
N CYS A 48 -6.33 -12.59 -9.07
CA CYS A 48 -7.15 -11.67 -9.88
C CYS A 48 -6.58 -11.44 -11.28
N GLU A 49 -6.06 -12.48 -11.94
CA GLU A 49 -5.54 -12.35 -13.30
C GLU A 49 -6.64 -11.86 -14.27
N GLY A 50 -6.31 -10.87 -15.10
CA GLY A 50 -7.26 -10.26 -16.03
C GLY A 50 -8.23 -9.25 -15.41
N CYS A 51 -8.24 -9.04 -14.10
CA CYS A 51 -9.04 -7.99 -13.47
C CYS A 51 -8.66 -6.61 -14.01
N THR A 52 -9.65 -5.79 -14.31
CA THR A 52 -9.47 -4.38 -14.66
C THR A 52 -9.41 -3.60 -13.35
N VAL A 53 -8.39 -2.77 -13.20
CA VAL A 53 -8.11 -2.03 -11.97
C VAL A 53 -7.93 -0.56 -12.28
N GLN A 54 -8.51 0.29 -11.45
CA GLN A 54 -8.31 1.73 -11.47
C GLN A 54 -7.88 2.22 -10.09
N VAL A 55 -6.93 3.14 -10.06
CA VAL A 55 -6.57 3.85 -8.84
C VAL A 55 -7.18 5.24 -8.93
N VAL A 56 -7.94 5.61 -7.91
CA VAL A 56 -8.64 6.89 -7.80
C VAL A 56 -8.29 7.54 -6.49
N SER A 57 -8.46 8.84 -6.38
CA SER A 57 -8.32 9.59 -5.13
C SER A 57 -9.45 10.59 -5.02
N ALA A 58 -10.07 10.64 -3.84
CA ALA A 58 -11.04 11.66 -3.48
C ALA A 58 -10.76 12.05 -2.03
N LEU A 59 -10.12 13.20 -1.82
CA LEU A 59 -9.70 13.66 -0.51
C LEU A 59 -10.45 14.94 -0.17
N ALA A 60 -11.07 14.97 1.01
CA ALA A 60 -11.77 16.15 1.50
C ALA A 60 -10.86 17.39 1.50
N THR A 61 -11.48 18.55 1.32
CA THR A 61 -10.88 19.86 1.53
C THR A 61 -11.67 20.59 2.62
N ASP A 62 -11.31 21.84 2.89
CA ASP A 62 -12.07 22.69 3.80
C ASP A 62 -13.48 23.00 3.26
N ASP A 63 -13.67 22.93 1.93
CA ASP A 63 -14.97 22.98 1.29
C ASP A 63 -15.50 21.54 1.04
N PRO A 64 -16.58 21.12 1.72
CA PRO A 64 -17.11 19.77 1.57
C PRO A 64 -17.64 19.47 0.15
N ASP A 65 -17.97 20.49 -0.64
CA ASP A 65 -18.50 20.34 -2.00
C ASP A 65 -17.38 20.26 -3.06
N GLU A 66 -16.13 20.57 -2.68
CA GLU A 66 -14.97 20.57 -3.57
C GLU A 66 -13.85 19.62 -3.10
N PRO A 67 -14.08 18.29 -3.10
CA PRO A 67 -13.03 17.33 -2.80
C PRO A 67 -11.93 17.35 -3.88
N ARG A 68 -10.68 17.10 -3.48
CA ARG A 68 -9.58 16.91 -4.43
C ARG A 68 -9.71 15.55 -5.10
N LEU A 69 -10.20 15.58 -6.34
CA LEU A 69 -10.37 14.39 -7.17
C LEU A 69 -9.15 14.13 -8.06
N TRP A 70 -8.83 12.86 -8.26
CA TRP A 70 -7.88 12.38 -9.25
C TRP A 70 -8.21 10.94 -9.64
N ALA A 71 -7.92 10.56 -10.88
CA ALA A 71 -8.10 9.19 -11.35
C ALA A 71 -6.95 8.79 -12.28
N SER A 72 -6.53 7.54 -12.18
CA SER A 72 -5.66 6.91 -13.17
C SER A 72 -6.45 6.42 -14.37
N LEU A 73 -5.74 6.12 -15.46
CA LEU A 73 -6.24 5.19 -16.46
C LEU A 73 -6.42 3.79 -15.85
N GLU A 74 -7.32 3.01 -16.43
CA GLU A 74 -7.49 1.62 -16.04
C GLU A 74 -6.36 0.75 -16.58
N LYS A 75 -6.00 -0.30 -15.84
CA LYS A 75 -5.01 -1.29 -16.25
C LYS A 75 -5.48 -2.68 -15.87
N ARG A 76 -5.06 -3.68 -16.64
CA ARG A 76 -5.32 -5.08 -16.32
C ARG A 76 -4.21 -5.67 -15.45
N VAL A 77 -4.60 -6.51 -14.49
CA VAL A 77 -3.67 -7.37 -13.77
C VAL A 77 -3.05 -8.36 -14.76
N ARG A 78 -1.71 -8.41 -14.75
CA ARG A 78 -0.91 -9.36 -15.52
C ARG A 78 0.20 -9.93 -14.66
N ASP A 79 0.45 -11.22 -14.77
CA ASP A 79 1.45 -11.94 -13.96
C ASP A 79 1.20 -11.70 -12.46
N GLY A 80 -0.08 -11.70 -12.04
CA GLY A 80 -0.48 -11.50 -10.66
C GLY A 80 -0.17 -10.13 -10.06
N LYS A 81 0.04 -9.09 -10.87
CA LYS A 81 0.27 -7.71 -10.38
C LYS A 81 -0.16 -6.64 -11.38
N VAL A 82 -0.29 -5.42 -10.88
CA VAL A 82 -0.46 -4.20 -11.69
C VAL A 82 0.24 -3.03 -11.01
N ALA A 83 0.72 -2.05 -11.78
CA ALA A 83 1.43 -0.90 -11.24
C ALA A 83 0.97 0.43 -11.84
N PHE A 84 0.85 1.43 -10.98
CA PHE A 84 0.40 2.78 -11.31
C PHE A 84 1.45 3.81 -10.87
N PRO A 85 1.85 4.74 -11.74
CA PRO A 85 2.49 5.98 -11.33
C PRO A 85 1.40 6.91 -10.77
N VAL A 86 1.40 7.13 -9.46
CA VAL A 86 0.45 8.02 -8.79
C VAL A 86 1.23 9.24 -8.31
N PRO A 87 0.83 10.48 -8.64
CA PRO A 87 1.47 11.66 -8.03
C PRO A 87 1.42 11.53 -6.51
N SER A 88 2.54 11.75 -5.81
CA SER A 88 2.62 11.46 -4.36
C SER A 88 1.57 12.25 -3.56
N THR A 89 1.26 13.47 -4.00
CA THR A 89 0.18 14.35 -3.50
C THR A 89 -1.24 13.78 -3.66
N ARG A 90 -1.43 12.73 -4.47
CA ARG A 90 -2.71 12.05 -4.74
C ARG A 90 -2.80 10.66 -4.11
N THR A 91 -1.83 10.29 -3.27
CA THR A 91 -1.88 9.01 -2.55
C THR A 91 -2.78 9.07 -1.31
N ALA A 92 -2.89 10.23 -0.66
CA ALA A 92 -3.85 10.43 0.42
C ALA A 92 -5.28 10.48 -0.13
N GLY A 93 -6.17 9.68 0.45
CA GLY A 93 -7.52 9.48 -0.08
C GLY A 93 -7.58 8.56 -1.31
N MET A 94 -6.46 7.88 -1.63
CA MET A 94 -6.40 6.91 -2.70
C MET A 94 -7.25 5.68 -2.37
N GLN A 95 -7.94 5.17 -3.37
CA GLN A 95 -8.73 3.95 -3.35
C GLN A 95 -8.42 3.12 -4.58
N VAL A 96 -8.65 1.81 -4.48
CA VAL A 96 -8.46 0.87 -5.59
C VAL A 96 -9.81 0.29 -5.96
N LEU A 97 -10.25 0.58 -7.17
CA LEU A 97 -11.46 0.01 -7.77
C LEU A 97 -11.05 -1.14 -8.69
N LEU A 98 -11.85 -2.20 -8.73
CA LEU A 98 -11.64 -3.30 -9.65
C LEU A 98 -12.95 -3.86 -10.20
N ASP A 99 -12.85 -4.37 -11.41
CA ASP A 99 -13.85 -5.23 -12.04
C ASP A 99 -13.17 -6.56 -12.37
N ALA A 100 -13.70 -7.64 -11.82
CA ALA A 100 -13.14 -8.97 -12.01
C ALA A 100 -13.89 -9.71 -13.13
N PRO A 101 -13.20 -10.53 -13.94
CA PRO A 101 -13.80 -11.17 -15.12
C PRO A 101 -14.91 -12.18 -14.79
N TRP A 102 -15.03 -12.59 -13.53
CA TRP A 102 -16.08 -13.49 -13.05
C TRP A 102 -17.31 -12.78 -12.50
N GLU A 103 -17.28 -11.45 -12.36
CA GLU A 103 -18.39 -10.70 -11.79
C GLU A 103 -19.60 -10.75 -12.72
N GLY A 104 -20.78 -10.91 -12.12
CA GLY A 104 -22.05 -10.70 -12.82
C GLY A 104 -22.45 -9.22 -12.80
N HIS A 105 -23.72 -8.95 -13.07
CA HIS A 105 -24.26 -7.59 -13.04
C HIS A 105 -24.44 -7.08 -11.59
N LEU A 106 -23.39 -6.45 -11.04
CA LEU A 106 -23.34 -5.99 -9.65
C LEU A 106 -24.08 -4.67 -9.39
N GLY A 107 -24.10 -3.75 -10.36
CA GLY A 107 -24.61 -2.38 -10.15
C GLY A 107 -23.68 -1.50 -9.31
N TYR A 108 -22.44 -1.93 -9.09
CA TYR A 108 -21.37 -1.19 -8.43
C TYR A 108 -20.02 -1.71 -8.93
N ARG A 109 -18.93 -0.99 -8.64
CA ARG A 109 -17.56 -1.50 -8.78
C ARG A 109 -17.04 -1.97 -7.45
N THR A 110 -16.33 -3.10 -7.44
CA THR A 110 -15.70 -3.62 -6.22
C THR A 110 -14.56 -2.68 -5.80
N THR A 111 -14.54 -2.28 -4.53
CA THR A 111 -13.47 -1.45 -3.96
C THR A 111 -12.62 -2.29 -3.01
N VAL A 112 -11.30 -2.23 -3.15
CA VAL A 112 -10.39 -2.95 -2.25
C VAL A 112 -10.48 -2.36 -0.85
N VAL A 113 -10.80 -3.20 0.13
CA VAL A 113 -10.75 -2.83 1.55
C VAL A 113 -9.30 -2.72 2.00
N LEU A 114 -8.95 -1.57 2.54
CA LEU A 114 -7.63 -1.31 3.11
C LEU A 114 -7.58 -1.60 4.62
N ARG A 115 -8.71 -1.45 5.31
CA ARG A 115 -8.86 -1.82 6.71
C ARG A 115 -10.31 -2.11 7.06
N TYR A 116 -10.55 -3.19 7.81
CA TYR A 116 -11.84 -3.44 8.46
C TYR A 116 -11.89 -2.83 9.86
N ALA A 117 -13.09 -2.50 10.34
CA ALA A 117 -13.26 -1.97 11.69
C ALA A 117 -12.75 -2.95 12.76
N GLY A 118 -12.05 -2.41 13.76
CA GLY A 118 -11.45 -3.17 14.86
C GLY A 118 -10.06 -3.76 14.56
N GLN A 119 -9.59 -3.72 13.31
CA GLN A 119 -8.22 -4.13 12.96
C GLN A 119 -7.22 -3.02 13.27
N GLN A 120 -5.95 -3.33 13.49
CA GLN A 120 -4.85 -2.36 13.62
C GLN A 120 -3.95 -2.34 12.37
N PRO A 121 -3.25 -1.23 12.03
CA PRO A 121 -2.29 -1.23 10.93
C PRO A 121 -1.22 -2.31 11.12
N GLY A 122 -0.92 -3.06 10.05
CA GLY A 122 0.03 -4.16 10.04
C GLY A 122 -0.58 -5.54 10.35
N GLU A 123 -1.76 -5.59 10.96
CA GLU A 123 -2.49 -6.84 11.25
C GLU A 123 -2.79 -7.59 9.95
N GLU A 124 -2.63 -8.91 9.98
CA GLU A 124 -3.01 -9.74 8.83
C GLU A 124 -4.53 -9.82 8.73
N MET A 125 -5.04 -9.69 7.50
CA MET A 125 -6.46 -9.89 7.23
C MET A 125 -6.62 -11.21 6.46
N THR A 126 -7.45 -12.12 6.97
CA THR A 126 -7.78 -13.38 6.30
C THR A 126 -9.13 -13.33 5.60
N VAL A 127 -9.38 -14.26 4.67
CA VAL A 127 -10.69 -14.35 3.97
C VAL A 127 -11.83 -14.59 4.96
N ARG A 128 -11.60 -15.43 5.98
CA ARG A 128 -12.60 -15.76 7.00
C ARG A 128 -12.96 -14.51 7.78
N GLU A 129 -11.96 -13.80 8.31
CA GLU A 129 -12.20 -12.56 9.05
C GLU A 129 -12.85 -11.50 8.18
N ALA A 130 -12.38 -11.31 6.95
CA ALA A 130 -12.93 -10.32 6.02
C ALA A 130 -14.44 -10.52 5.83
N ARG A 131 -14.90 -11.76 5.63
CA ARG A 131 -16.33 -12.09 5.45
C ARG A 131 -17.20 -11.73 6.65
N ASP A 132 -16.64 -11.80 7.86
CA ASP A 132 -17.38 -11.51 9.10
C ASP A 132 -17.45 -10.00 9.41
N ARG A 133 -16.80 -9.15 8.60
CA ARG A 133 -16.73 -7.70 8.85
C ARG A 133 -17.82 -6.96 8.09
N ASN A 134 -18.50 -6.09 8.83
CA ASN A 134 -19.59 -5.25 8.32
C ASN A 134 -19.21 -3.78 8.17
N ARG A 135 -17.99 -3.41 8.54
CA ARG A 135 -17.48 -2.03 8.45
C ARG A 135 -16.06 -2.02 7.92
N ALA A 136 -15.81 -1.23 6.88
CA ALA A 136 -14.54 -1.20 6.17
C ALA A 136 -14.23 0.20 5.62
N SER A 137 -12.95 0.49 5.42
CA SER A 137 -12.50 1.64 4.64
C SER A 137 -11.60 1.20 3.49
N SER A 138 -11.77 1.86 2.36
CA SER A 138 -10.92 1.80 1.17
C SER A 138 -9.93 2.94 1.08
N CYS A 139 -10.02 3.93 1.97
CA CYS A 139 -9.27 5.18 1.88
C CYS A 139 -7.87 5.02 2.43
N PHE A 140 -6.86 5.19 1.58
CA PHE A 140 -5.46 5.14 1.98
C PHE A 140 -5.04 6.46 2.67
N GLU A 141 -4.26 6.38 3.74
CA GLU A 141 -3.69 7.56 4.42
C GLU A 141 -2.77 8.38 3.52
N GLY A 142 -2.17 7.73 2.53
CA GLY A 142 -1.18 8.32 1.65
C GLY A 142 0.25 7.97 2.07
N THR A 143 1.20 8.42 1.27
CA THR A 143 2.62 8.15 1.51
C THR A 143 3.49 9.15 0.76
N SER A 144 4.63 9.49 1.34
CA SER A 144 5.72 10.22 0.68
C SER A 144 6.77 9.30 0.06
N ARG A 145 6.65 7.98 0.21
CA ARG A 145 7.59 7.01 -0.36
C ARG A 145 7.41 6.91 -1.87
N ASP A 146 8.52 6.85 -2.60
CA ASP A 146 8.55 6.64 -4.05
C ASP A 146 7.92 5.32 -4.51
N ARG A 147 7.71 4.37 -3.59
CA ARG A 147 7.11 3.07 -3.88
C ARG A 147 6.28 2.56 -2.72
N VAL A 148 5.10 2.04 -3.04
CA VAL A 148 4.28 1.25 -2.13
C VAL A 148 3.87 -0.05 -2.81
N VAL A 149 3.92 -1.14 -2.07
CA VAL A 149 3.47 -2.45 -2.53
C VAL A 149 2.31 -2.89 -1.64
N LEU A 150 1.14 -3.06 -2.23
CA LEU A 150 -0.06 -3.53 -1.55
C LEU A 150 -0.37 -4.95 -2.04
N PRO A 151 -0.10 -5.99 -1.23
CA PRO A 151 -0.65 -7.31 -1.49
C PRO A 151 -2.16 -7.25 -1.28
N VAL A 152 -2.93 -7.63 -2.29
CA VAL A 152 -4.39 -7.62 -2.29
C VAL A 152 -4.85 -9.05 -2.53
N ARG A 153 -5.67 -9.55 -1.60
CA ARG A 153 -6.34 -10.84 -1.70
C ARG A 153 -7.69 -10.63 -2.36
N THR A 154 -8.00 -11.47 -3.35
CA THR A 154 -9.30 -11.47 -4.05
C THR A 154 -9.90 -12.86 -4.02
N ARG A 155 -11.23 -12.94 -3.90
CA ARG A 155 -11.95 -14.21 -3.94
C ARG A 155 -13.31 -14.00 -4.60
N PRO A 156 -13.73 -14.89 -5.51
CA PRO A 156 -15.12 -14.91 -5.96
C PRO A 156 -16.04 -15.25 -4.78
N VAL A 157 -17.13 -14.50 -4.65
CA VAL A 157 -18.16 -14.66 -3.61
C VAL A 157 -19.54 -14.49 -4.24
N GLN A 158 -20.59 -14.96 -3.57
CA GLN A 158 -21.96 -14.71 -4.02
C GLN A 158 -22.51 -13.48 -3.31
N VAL A 159 -22.95 -12.49 -4.07
CA VAL A 159 -23.51 -11.22 -3.57
C VAL A 159 -24.88 -10.98 -4.18
N GLN A 160 -25.61 -10.02 -3.63
CA GLN A 160 -26.81 -9.51 -4.29
C GLN A 160 -26.38 -8.59 -5.45
N GLY A 161 -26.68 -9.00 -6.68
CA GLY A 161 -26.57 -8.16 -7.87
C GLY A 161 -27.84 -7.36 -8.11
N VAL A 162 -27.92 -6.69 -9.26
CA VAL A 162 -29.03 -5.80 -9.62
C VAL A 162 -30.38 -6.53 -9.66
N HIS A 163 -30.41 -7.76 -10.20
CA HIS A 163 -31.66 -8.52 -10.38
C HIS A 163 -31.69 -9.80 -9.56
N GLU A 164 -30.55 -10.42 -9.31
CA GLU A 164 -30.44 -11.73 -8.67
C GLU A 164 -29.11 -11.88 -7.94
N ARG A 165 -28.92 -13.02 -7.26
CA ARG A 165 -27.62 -13.35 -6.68
C ARG A 165 -26.64 -13.70 -7.79
N VAL A 166 -25.54 -12.97 -7.85
CA VAL A 166 -24.49 -13.17 -8.85
C VAL A 166 -23.13 -13.33 -8.18
N ARG A 167 -22.14 -13.74 -8.96
CA ARG A 167 -20.75 -13.71 -8.52
C ARG A 167 -20.32 -12.25 -8.38
N GLY A 168 -19.79 -11.91 -7.22
CA GLY A 168 -19.08 -10.68 -6.94
C GLY A 168 -17.65 -10.98 -6.48
N THR A 169 -16.97 -9.96 -6.00
CA THR A 169 -15.59 -10.08 -5.54
C THR A 169 -15.43 -9.58 -4.12
N LEU A 170 -14.87 -10.43 -3.26
CA LEU A 170 -14.30 -10.00 -1.99
C LEU A 170 -12.85 -9.57 -2.27
N ALA A 171 -12.53 -8.30 -2.02
CA ALA A 171 -11.20 -7.75 -2.27
C ALA A 171 -10.70 -6.93 -1.07
N PHE A 172 -9.54 -7.29 -0.54
CA PHE A 172 -8.96 -6.61 0.62
C PHE A 172 -7.43 -6.71 0.63
N ALA A 173 -6.76 -5.73 1.25
CA ALA A 173 -5.31 -5.79 1.46
C ALA A 173 -4.96 -6.99 2.36
N ALA A 174 -3.87 -7.70 2.08
CA ALA A 174 -3.48 -8.86 2.91
C ALA A 174 -3.11 -8.45 4.34
N ARG A 175 -2.73 -7.18 4.54
CA ARG A 175 -2.52 -6.56 5.85
C ARG A 175 -3.27 -5.24 5.92
N ALA A 176 -3.85 -4.94 7.07
CA ALA A 176 -4.46 -3.65 7.31
C ALA A 176 -3.41 -2.54 7.15
N VAL A 177 -3.74 -1.50 6.40
CA VAL A 177 -2.85 -0.34 6.21
C VAL A 177 -3.36 0.87 6.99
N PRO A 178 -2.51 1.87 7.23
CA PRO A 178 -2.99 3.18 7.64
C PRO A 178 -4.02 3.72 6.64
N TRP A 179 -5.06 4.35 7.14
CA TRP A 179 -6.31 4.60 6.43
C TRP A 179 -6.94 5.91 6.88
N LEU A 180 -7.83 6.45 6.05
CA LEU A 180 -8.66 7.63 6.36
C LEU A 180 -10.13 7.25 6.49
N SER A 181 -10.88 8.03 7.25
CA SER A 181 -12.33 7.88 7.33
C SER A 181 -13.00 8.18 5.97
N PRO A 182 -14.23 7.70 5.73
CA PRO A 182 -15.12 6.97 6.63
C PRO A 182 -14.87 5.45 6.68
N MET A 183 -15.54 4.80 7.64
CA MET A 183 -15.74 3.35 7.67
C MET A 183 -17.19 3.04 7.31
N ASP A 184 -17.37 2.39 6.18
CA ASP A 184 -18.66 2.19 5.56
C ASP A 184 -19.16 0.79 5.72
N ARG A 185 -20.45 0.61 5.43
CA ARG A 185 -21.06 -0.69 5.47
C ARG A 185 -20.43 -1.58 4.40
N ALA A 186 -19.81 -2.66 4.86
CA ALA A 186 -19.46 -3.80 4.02
C ALA A 186 -20.54 -4.86 4.18
N VAL A 187 -20.86 -5.60 3.12
CA VAL A 187 -21.80 -6.72 3.14
C VAL A 187 -21.00 -8.00 2.94
N ASP A 188 -20.96 -8.85 3.96
CA ASP A 188 -20.11 -10.06 3.98
C ASP A 188 -18.64 -9.75 3.63
N GLY A 189 -18.13 -8.62 4.15
CA GLY A 189 -16.79 -8.11 3.87
C GLY A 189 -16.61 -7.40 2.53
N VAL A 190 -17.57 -7.48 1.61
CA VAL A 190 -17.51 -6.83 0.30
C VAL A 190 -17.81 -5.35 0.44
N LEU A 191 -16.93 -4.53 -0.13
CA LEU A 191 -17.14 -3.09 -0.27
C LEU A 191 -17.31 -2.80 -1.76
N GLY A 192 -18.46 -2.20 -2.11
CA GLY A 192 -18.78 -1.78 -3.45
C GLY A 192 -19.13 -0.30 -3.47
N SER A 193 -18.84 0.39 -4.57
CA SER A 193 -19.24 1.78 -4.75
C SER A 193 -19.74 2.06 -6.17
N GLN A 194 -20.73 2.95 -6.27
CA GLN A 194 -21.18 3.53 -7.54
C GLN A 194 -20.45 4.84 -7.83
N ASP A 195 -20.04 5.56 -6.78
CA ASP A 195 -19.33 6.83 -6.85
C ASP A 195 -17.98 6.75 -6.13
N LEU A 196 -17.18 7.82 -6.22
CA LEU A 196 -15.98 7.95 -5.42
C LEU A 196 -16.35 8.30 -3.97
N ARG A 197 -15.74 7.59 -3.03
CA ARG A 197 -15.89 7.90 -1.62
C ARG A 197 -14.91 8.99 -1.20
N VAL A 198 -15.41 10.10 -0.66
CA VAL A 198 -14.57 11.18 -0.15
C VAL A 198 -13.93 10.75 1.18
N CYS A 199 -12.60 10.74 1.20
CA CYS A 199 -11.77 10.36 2.32
C CYS A 199 -11.37 11.56 3.18
N ARG A 200 -11.25 11.39 4.51
CA ARG A 200 -10.85 12.45 5.46
C ARG A 200 -10.21 11.90 6.73
#